data_AF-A0A930E706-F1
#
_entry.id   AF-A0A930E706-F1
#
_cell.length_a   1.000
_cell.length_b   1.000
_cell.length_c   1.000
_cell.angle_alpha   90.00
_cell.angle_beta   90.00
_cell.angle_gamma   90.00
#
_symmetry.space_group_name_H-M   'P 1'
#
loop_
_entity.id
_entity.type
_entity.pdbx_description
1 polymer ?
#
loop_
_entity_poly.entity_id
_entity_poly.type
_entity_poly.pdbx_seq_one_letter_code
_entity_poly.pdbx_strand_id
1 'polypeptide(L)'
;ASLVQFVEMVIKKFSPTLYKALGVYLPLITTNCAVLGTALLNIREGYTFAQMLVNSIAVPVGFMLVMLIFATIRERLELSKTPEHFKGNAISLIVAALMAMIMLGFAGVV
;
A
#
# COMPACT_ATOMS: atom_id res chain seq x y z
N ALA A 1 15.38 -4.84 4.14
CA ALA A 1 15.35 -6.29 3.86
C ALA A 1 15.25 -7.14 5.14
N SER A 2 16.17 -6.99 6.09
CA SER A 2 16.25 -7.79 7.32
C SER A 2 14.97 -7.81 8.18
N LEU A 3 14.29 -6.67 8.35
CA LEU A 3 13.07 -6.59 9.16
C LEU A 3 11.91 -7.40 8.56
N VAL A 4 11.76 -7.38 7.23
CA VAL A 4 10.72 -8.17 6.55
C VAL A 4 11.04 -9.66 6.56
N GLN A 5 12.32 -10.03 6.44
CA GLN A 5 12.75 -11.42 6.65
C GLN A 5 12.48 -11.91 8.07
N PHE A 6 12.64 -11.05 9.08
CA PHE A 6 12.25 -11.39 10.44
C PHE A 6 10.74 -11.60 10.56
N VAL A 7 9.92 -10.70 10.00
CA VAL A 7 8.46 -10.85 9.95
C VAL A 7 8.05 -12.14 9.22
N GLU A 8 8.74 -12.51 8.15
CA GLU A 8 8.52 -13.76 7.42
C GLU A 8 8.71 -14.99 8.32
N MET A 9 9.80 -15.03 9.09
CA MET A 9 10.05 -16.11 10.04
C MET A 9 9.01 -16.16 11.16
N VAL A 10 8.58 -15.00 11.67
CA VAL A 10 7.52 -14.89 12.69
C VAL A 10 6.20 -15.41 12.13
N ILE A 11 5.75 -14.95 10.96
CA ILE A 11 4.48 -15.38 10.35
C ILE A 11 4.51 -16.88 10.06
N LYS A 12 5.63 -17.41 9.56
CA LYS A 12 5.79 -18.85 9.31
C LYS A 12 5.61 -19.69 10.58
N LYS A 13 6.00 -19.16 11.75
CA LYS A 13 5.89 -19.86 13.04
C LYS A 13 4.53 -19.71 13.72
N PHE A 14 3.92 -18.53 13.67
CA PHE A 14 2.66 -18.25 14.36
C PHE A 14 1.41 -18.51 13.51
N SER A 15 1.49 -18.33 12.18
CA SER A 15 0.35 -18.53 11.28
C SER A 15 0.78 -19.07 9.92
N PRO A 16 0.94 -20.41 9.79
CA PRO A 16 1.34 -21.03 8.53
C PRO A 16 0.30 -20.88 7.42
N THR A 17 -0.99 -20.71 7.75
CA THR A 17 -2.05 -20.41 6.77
C THR A 17 -1.84 -19.06 6.11
N LEU A 18 -1.49 -18.03 6.90
CA LEU A 18 -1.23 -16.69 6.37
C LEU A 18 0.07 -16.66 5.57
N TYR A 19 1.12 -17.36 6.00
CA TYR A 19 2.35 -17.52 5.23
C TYR A 19 2.09 -18.13 3.84
N LYS A 20 1.23 -19.15 3.74
CA LYS A 20 0.87 -19.75 2.44
C LYS A 20 0.06 -18.80 1.54
N ALA A 21 -0.84 -18.01 2.11
CA ALA A 21 -1.63 -17.04 1.36
C ALA A 21 -0.79 -15.85 0.86
N LEU A 22 0.18 -15.40 1.67
CA LEU A 22 0.94 -14.18 1.45
C LEU A 22 2.34 -14.44 0.83
N GLY A 23 2.79 -15.70 0.80
CA GLY A 23 4.09 -16.20 0.32
C GLY A 23 5.00 -15.22 -0.40
N VAL A 24 4.90 -15.15 -1.73
CA VAL A 24 5.78 -14.32 -2.61
C VAL A 24 5.61 -12.81 -2.35
N TYR A 25 4.50 -12.38 -1.75
CA TYR A 25 4.26 -10.99 -1.44
C TYR A 25 5.04 -10.48 -0.23
N LEU A 26 5.47 -11.36 0.70
CA LEU A 26 6.26 -10.92 1.86
C LEU A 26 7.57 -10.23 1.46
N PRO A 27 8.46 -10.86 0.64
CA PRO A 27 9.65 -10.18 0.15
C PRO A 27 9.35 -8.92 -0.65
N LEU A 28 8.22 -8.90 -1.39
CA LEU A 28 7.79 -7.77 -2.21
C LEU A 28 7.39 -6.53 -1.40
N ILE A 29 7.14 -6.67 -0.09
CA ILE A 29 6.93 -5.54 0.82
C ILE A 29 8.21 -4.68 0.91
N THR A 30 9.40 -5.29 0.88
CA THR A 30 10.67 -4.56 1.01
C THR A 30 10.96 -3.63 -0.17
N THR A 31 10.43 -3.96 -1.35
CA THR A 31 10.62 -3.20 -2.59
C THR A 31 9.39 -2.37 -2.94
N ASN A 32 8.44 -2.23 -2.01
CA ASN A 32 7.25 -1.41 -2.21
C ASN A 32 7.62 0.07 -2.36
N CYS A 33 7.03 0.73 -3.36
CA CYS A 33 7.28 2.13 -3.68
C CYS A 33 6.93 3.10 -2.54
N ALA A 34 5.92 2.83 -1.72
CA ALA A 34 5.57 3.66 -0.58
C ALA A 34 6.61 3.58 0.55
N VAL A 35 7.14 2.38 0.81
CA VAL A 35 8.19 2.16 1.82
C VAL A 35 9.48 2.87 1.42
N LEU A 36 9.92 2.66 0.16
CA LEU A 36 11.10 3.34 -0.37
C LEU A 36 10.91 4.86 -0.42
N GLY A 37 9.74 5.32 -0.86
CA GLY A 37 9.39 6.74 -0.94
C GLY A 37 9.43 7.44 0.41
N THR A 38 8.90 6.80 1.47
CA THR A 38 8.95 7.34 2.84
C THR A 38 10.39 7.50 3.33
N ALA A 39 11.24 6.51 3.08
CA ALA A 39 12.66 6.59 3.44
C ALA A 39 13.38 7.73 2.69
N LEU A 40 13.14 7.87 1.40
CA LEU A 40 13.74 8.95 0.59
C LEU A 40 13.23 10.34 1.01
N LEU A 41 11.95 10.49 1.32
CA LEU A 41 11.36 11.74 1.79
C LEU A 41 11.96 12.18 3.14
N ASN A 42 12.12 11.25 4.09
CA ASN A 42 12.75 11.55 5.38
C ASN A 42 14.18 12.10 5.21
N ILE A 43 14.93 11.55 4.26
CA ILE A 43 16.31 11.98 3.96
C ILE A 43 16.31 13.33 3.25
N ARG A 44 15.46 13.51 2.24
CA ARG A 44 15.39 14.72 1.42
C ARG A 44 14.97 15.94 2.22
N GLU A 45 14.02 15.79 3.13
CA GLU A 45 13.50 16.87 3.97
C GLU A 45 14.33 17.09 5.25
N GLY A 46 15.33 16.26 5.51
CA GLY A 46 16.25 16.43 6.65
C GLY A 46 15.58 16.32 8.02
N TYR A 47 14.56 15.48 8.16
CA TYR A 47 13.80 15.36 9.40
C TYR A 47 14.65 14.91 10.59
N THR A 48 14.40 15.52 11.75
CA THR A 48 14.94 15.06 13.04
C THR A 48 14.36 13.70 13.42
N PHE A 49 14.98 12.99 14.37
CA PHE A 49 14.54 11.64 14.77
C PHE A 49 13.05 11.56 15.14
N ALA A 50 12.54 12.55 15.89
CA ALA A 50 11.13 12.59 16.28
C ALA A 50 10.21 12.81 15.08
N GLN A 51 10.55 13.74 14.17
CA GLN A 51 9.78 14.01 12.96
C GLN A 51 9.78 12.82 12.00
N MET A 52 10.94 12.17 11.82
CA MET A 52 11.10 10.97 11.01
C MET A 52 10.21 9.83 11.54
N LEU A 53 10.15 9.65 12.87
CA LEU A 53 9.33 8.61 13.49
C LEU A 53 7.84 8.84 13.23
N VAL A 54 7.38 10.08 13.40
CA VAL A 54 5.98 10.46 13.11
C VAL A 54 5.67 10.28 11.63
N ASN A 55 6.51 10.77 10.72
CA ASN A 55 6.31 10.64 9.28
C ASN A 55 6.27 9.18 8.83
N SER A 56 7.17 8.35 9.37
CA SER A 56 7.26 6.92 9.04
C SER A 56 6.09 6.09 9.55
N ILE A 57 5.31 6.59 10.50
CA ILE A 57 4.06 5.98 10.96
C ILE A 57 2.86 6.55 10.19
N ALA A 58 2.84 7.87 9.98
CA ALA A 58 1.73 8.55 9.31
C ALA A 58 1.57 8.11 7.84
N VAL A 59 2.66 7.97 7.09
CA VAL A 59 2.61 7.61 5.66
C VAL A 59 1.99 6.21 5.44
N PRO A 60 2.42 5.13 6.13
CA PRO A 60 1.78 3.83 6.01
C PRO A 60 0.32 3.80 6.45
N VAL A 61 -0.05 4.59 7.47
CA VAL A 61 -1.46 4.70 7.91
C VAL A 61 -2.33 5.32 6.81
N GLY A 62 -1.84 6.39 6.16
CA GLY A 62 -2.52 6.97 4.99
C GLY A 62 -2.62 5.97 3.83
N PHE A 63 -1.52 5.27 3.52
CA PHE A 63 -1.51 4.24 2.47
C PHE A 63 -2.50 3.10 2.76
N MET A 64 -2.60 2.66 4.01
CA MET A 64 -3.58 1.65 4.44
C MET A 64 -5.01 2.11 4.16
N LEU A 65 -5.33 3.37 4.47
CA LEU A 65 -6.67 3.93 4.25
C LEU A 65 -7.00 3.99 2.75
N VAL A 66 -6.06 4.43 1.91
CA VAL A 66 -6.21 4.42 0.45
C VAL A 66 -6.45 2.99 -0.07
N MET A 67 -5.67 2.02 0.42
CA MET A 67 -5.81 0.62 0.01
C MET A 67 -7.15 0.00 0.46
N LEU A 68 -7.67 0.37 1.64
CA LEU A 68 -8.99 -0.07 2.10
C LEU A 68 -10.10 0.46 1.18
N ILE A 69 -10.06 1.74 0.82
CA ILE A 69 -11.03 2.33 -0.13
C ILE A 69 -10.94 1.62 -1.48
N PHE A 70 -9.72 1.39 -1.97
CA PHE A 70 -9.49 0.70 -3.24
C PHE A 70 -10.06 -0.73 -3.22
N ALA A 71 -9.85 -1.47 -2.13
CA ALA A 71 -10.39 -2.81 -1.95
C ALA A 71 -11.93 -2.80 -1.95
N THR A 72 -12.57 -1.87 -1.23
CA THR A 72 -14.03 -1.74 -1.21
C THR A 72 -14.60 -1.41 -2.59
N ILE A 73 -13.94 -0.54 -3.36
CA ILE A 73 -14.38 -0.23 -4.73
C ILE A 73 -14.25 -1.47 -5.61
N ARG A 74 -13.15 -2.22 -5.51
CA ARG A 74 -12.96 -3.45 -6.29
C ARG A 74 -14.01 -4.51 -5.98
N GLU A 75 -14.33 -4.74 -4.72
CA GLU A 75 -15.37 -5.68 -4.30
C GLU A 75 -16.74 -5.28 -4.87
N ARG A 76 -17.10 -3.98 -4.83
CA ARG A 76 -18.34 -3.49 -5.44
C ARG A 76 -18.37 -3.65 -6.96
N LEU A 77 -17.23 -3.46 -7.62
CA LEU A 77 -17.13 -3.63 -9.07
C LEU A 77 -17.27 -5.09 -9.50
N GLU A 78 -16.74 -6.03 -8.73
CA GLU A 78 -16.89 -7.47 -8.98
C GLU A 78 -18.35 -7.93 -8.90
N LEU A 79 -19.16 -7.31 -8.03
CA LEU A 79 -20.60 -7.56 -7.93
C LEU A 79 -21.44 -6.84 -9.00
N SER A 80 -20.83 -5.92 -9.75
CA SER A 80 -21.53 -5.09 -10.75
C SER A 80 -21.42 -5.67 -12.17
N LYS A 81 -22.34 -5.27 -13.06
CA LYS A 81 -22.31 -5.68 -14.47
C LYS A 81 -21.26 -4.89 -15.26
N THR A 82 -19.98 -5.16 -15.02
CA THR A 82 -18.88 -4.59 -15.82
C THR A 82 -18.74 -5.30 -17.17
N PRO A 83 -18.49 -4.57 -18.28
CA PRO A 83 -18.20 -5.16 -19.59
C PRO A 83 -17.00 -6.11 -19.52
N GLU A 84 -17.05 -7.20 -20.29
CA GLU A 84 -16.08 -8.31 -20.19
C GLU A 84 -14.63 -7.87 -20.42
N HIS A 85 -14.40 -6.96 -21.38
CA HIS A 85 -13.07 -6.41 -21.69
C HIS A 85 -12.44 -5.57 -20.57
N PHE A 86 -13.26 -5.05 -19.64
CA PHE A 86 -12.79 -4.22 -18.53
C PHE A 86 -12.69 -4.97 -17.20
N LYS A 87 -13.08 -6.24 -17.13
CA LYS A 87 -13.05 -7.03 -15.89
C LYS A 87 -11.62 -7.20 -15.36
N GLY A 88 -11.51 -7.29 -14.03
CA GLY A 88 -10.26 -7.56 -13.33
C GLY A 88 -9.32 -6.34 -13.28
N ASN A 89 -8.10 -6.50 -13.82
CA ASN A 89 -7.03 -5.51 -13.65
C ASN A 89 -7.28 -4.21 -14.44
N ALA A 90 -7.97 -4.29 -15.59
CA ALA A 90 -8.23 -3.13 -16.44
C ALA A 90 -9.05 -2.05 -15.70
N ILE A 91 -10.21 -2.41 -15.14
CA ILE A 91 -11.00 -1.47 -14.35
C ILE A 91 -10.30 -1.05 -13.05
N SER A 92 -9.52 -1.96 -12.45
CA SER A 92 -8.75 -1.65 -11.24
C SER A 92 -7.72 -0.52 -11.49
N LEU A 93 -7.08 -0.49 -12.66
CA LEU A 93 -6.16 0.60 -13.04
C LEU A 93 -6.89 1.91 -13.29
N ILE A 94 -8.09 1.88 -13.88
CA ILE A 94 -8.92 3.08 -14.06
C ILE A 94 -9.32 3.66 -12.70
N VAL A 95 -9.75 2.81 -11.76
CA VAL A 95 -10.07 3.23 -10.38
C VAL A 95 -8.84 3.82 -9.70
N ALA A 96 -7.67 3.19 -9.84
CA ALA A 96 -6.44 3.71 -9.27
C ALA A 96 -6.08 5.10 -9.83
N ALA A 97 -6.28 5.32 -11.13
CA ALA A 97 -6.08 6.63 -11.76
C ALA A 97 -7.07 7.69 -11.25
N LEU A 98 -8.36 7.33 -11.11
CA LEU A 98 -9.39 8.21 -10.54
C LEU A 98 -9.05 8.58 -9.08
N MET A 99 -8.62 7.60 -8.28
CA MET A 99 -8.21 7.83 -6.89
C MET A 99 -6.97 8.72 -6.82
N ALA A 100 -6.00 8.54 -7.70
CA ALA A 100 -4.83 9.42 -7.78
C ALA A 100 -5.23 10.87 -8.10
N MET A 101 -6.18 11.09 -9.01
CA MET A 101 -6.71 12.43 -9.30
C MET A 101 -7.43 13.06 -8.11
N ILE A 102 -8.19 12.28 -7.35
CA ILE A 102 -8.83 12.75 -6.10
C ILE A 102 -7.76 13.16 -5.08
N MET A 103 -6.70 12.34 -4.93
CA MET A 103 -5.60 12.64 -4.00
C MET A 103 -4.80 13.88 -4.42
N LEU A 104 -4.62 14.13 -5.72
CA LEU A 104 -4.04 15.38 -6.22
C LEU A 104 -4.89 16.61 -5.86
N GLY A 105 -6.20 16.46 -5.68
CA GLY A 105 -7.07 17.54 -5.19
C GLY A 105 -6.72 18.02 -3.78
N PHE A 106 -6.02 17.20 -2.99
CA PHE A 106 -5.47 17.59 -1.69
C PHE A 106 -4.05 18.17 -1.78
N ALA A 107 -3.42 18.16 -2.96
CA ALA A 107 -2.12 18.78 -3.16
C ALA A 107 -2.26 20.30 -3.05
N GLY A 108 -1.68 20.88 -1.99
CA GLY A 108 -1.83 22.28 -1.62
C GLY A 108 -2.66 22.52 -0.36
N VAL A 109 -3.22 21.46 0.24
CA VAL A 109 -3.82 21.51 1.59
C VAL A 109 -2.73 21.22 2.63
N VAL A 110 -1.66 22.02 2.65
CA VAL A 110 -0.67 22.20 3.73
C VAL A 110 -0.03 23.57 3.56
#